data_AF-A0A960T435-F1
#
_entry.id   AF-A0A960T435-F1
#
_cell.length_a   1.000
_cell.length_b   1.000
_cell.length_c   1.000
_cell.angle_alpha   90.00
_cell.angle_beta   90.00
_cell.angle_gamma   90.00
#
_symmetry.space_group_name_H-M   'P 1'
#
loop_
_entity.id
_entity.type
_entity.pdbx_description
1 polymer ?
#
loop_
_entity_poly.entity_id
_entity_poly.type
_entity_poly.pdbx_seq_one_letter_code
_entity_poly.pdbx_strand_id
1 'polypeptide(L)'
;AIRETCRKAVQHCVSKGEDVVKLAVQFCLANPDIATTLVGTARPSNIRANIAYASEPLNEELLSEVLEILAPIHNLTFTRGRTEHRDPETNLG
;
A
#
# COMPACT_ATOMS: atom_id res chain seq x y z
N ALA A 1 -2.74 6.71 -15.11
CA ALA A 1 -1.96 5.52 -14.69
C ALA A 1 -2.11 5.24 -13.20
N ILE A 2 -1.50 6.03 -12.30
CA ILE A 2 -1.43 5.73 -10.84
C ILE A 2 -2.76 5.30 -10.20
N ARG A 3 -3.80 6.15 -10.26
CA ARG A 3 -5.11 5.83 -9.65
C ARG A 3 -5.71 4.52 -10.17
N GLU A 4 -5.56 4.27 -11.46
CA GLU A 4 -6.10 3.11 -12.13
C GLU A 4 -5.34 1.84 -11.74
N THR A 5 -4.01 1.91 -11.66
CA THR A 5 -3.17 0.81 -11.17
C THR A 5 -3.45 0.50 -9.70
N CYS A 6 -3.56 1.51 -8.84
CA CYS A 6 -3.95 1.30 -7.43
C CYS A 6 -5.35 0.67 -7.32
N ARG A 7 -6.31 1.10 -8.15
CA ARG A 7 -7.66 0.51 -8.18
C ARG A 7 -7.62 -0.97 -8.54
N LYS A 8 -6.77 -1.36 -9.50
CA LYS A 8 -6.56 -2.78 -9.86
C LYS A 8 -5.99 -3.58 -8.68
N ALA A 9 -4.99 -3.05 -7.98
CA ALA A 9 -4.42 -3.72 -6.80
C ALA A 9 -5.47 -3.95 -5.71
N VAL A 10 -6.29 -2.94 -5.40
CA VAL A 10 -7.40 -3.05 -4.44
C VAL A 10 -8.40 -4.13 -4.87
N GLN A 11 -8.81 -4.12 -6.14
CA GLN A 11 -9.75 -5.11 -6.67
C GLN A 11 -9.20 -6.53 -6.63
N HIS A 12 -7.89 -6.68 -6.86
CA HIS A 12 -7.20 -7.96 -6.79
C HIS A 12 -7.25 -8.54 -5.38
N CYS A 13 -6.89 -7.76 -4.35
CA CYS A 13 -7.06 -8.16 -2.95
C CYS A 13 -8.49 -8.59 -2.62
N VAL A 14 -9.48 -7.77 -3.03
CA VAL A 14 -10.90 -8.07 -2.80
C VAL A 14 -11.32 -9.38 -3.48
N SER A 15 -10.85 -9.65 -4.70
CA SER A 15 -11.16 -10.89 -5.41
C SER A 15 -10.60 -12.14 -4.73
N LYS A 16 -9.55 -11.98 -3.92
CA LYS A 16 -8.91 -13.02 -3.11
C LYS A 16 -9.46 -13.07 -1.68
N GLY A 17 -10.47 -12.25 -1.36
CA GLY A 17 -11.11 -12.21 -0.05
C GLY A 17 -10.31 -11.46 1.02
N GLU A 18 -9.32 -10.65 0.63
CA GLU A 18 -8.46 -9.92 1.56
C GLU A 18 -8.58 -8.40 1.42
N ASP A 19 -8.38 -7.71 2.54
CA ASP A 19 -8.32 -6.24 2.57
C ASP A 19 -6.90 -5.78 2.22
N VAL A 20 -6.78 -4.92 1.22
CA VAL A 20 -5.50 -4.29 0.84
C VAL A 20 -4.83 -3.56 2.02
N VAL A 21 -5.63 -3.03 2.95
CA VAL A 21 -5.11 -2.36 4.16
C VAL A 21 -4.44 -3.36 5.09
N LYS A 22 -5.00 -4.57 5.24
CA LYS A 22 -4.38 -5.66 6.00
C LYS A 22 -3.03 -6.00 5.40
N LEU A 23 -2.98 -6.24 4.09
CA LEU A 23 -1.76 -6.58 3.37
C LEU A 23 -0.69 -5.49 3.53
N ALA A 24 -1.08 -4.21 3.44
CA ALA A 24 -0.15 -3.08 3.62
C ALA A 24 0.41 -2.99 5.05
N VAL A 25 -0.42 -3.19 6.08
CA VAL A 25 0.04 -3.20 7.49
C VAL A 25 1.04 -4.33 7.71
N GLN A 26 0.72 -5.54 7.24
CA GLN A 26 1.58 -6.72 7.38
C GLN A 26 2.90 -6.56 6.62
N PHE A 27 2.87 -6.01 5.40
CA PHE A 27 4.07 -5.71 4.62
C PHE A 27 5.04 -4.79 5.37
N CYS A 28 4.53 -3.70 5.97
CA CYS A 28 5.37 -2.79 6.75
C CYS A 28 6.00 -3.46 7.99
N LEU A 29 5.28 -4.38 8.63
CA LEU A 29 5.74 -5.11 9.81
C LEU A 29 6.69 -6.28 9.48
N ALA A 30 6.66 -6.79 8.26
CA ALA A 30 7.50 -7.90 7.83
C ALA A 30 8.98 -7.50 7.67
N ASN A 31 9.30 -6.20 7.62
CA ASN A 31 10.67 -5.72 7.52
C ASN A 31 11.31 -5.58 8.92
N PRO A 32 12.27 -6.44 9.32
CA PRO A 32 12.88 -6.40 10.64
C PRO A 32 13.76 -5.18 10.89
N ASP A 33 14.19 -4.47 9.84
CA ASP A 33 15.01 -3.26 9.97
C ASP A 33 14.15 -2.03 10.34
N ILE A 34 12.82 -2.15 10.26
CA ILE A 34 11.88 -1.08 10.61
C ILE A 34 11.28 -1.36 11.98
N ALA A 35 11.75 -0.63 12.99
CA ALA A 35 11.34 -0.85 14.38
C ALA A 35 9.86 -0.49 14.68
N THR A 36 9.23 0.37 13.88
CA THR A 36 7.86 0.81 14.13
C THR A 36 7.11 1.19 12.86
N THR A 37 5.83 0.85 12.82
CA THR A 37 4.90 1.25 11.75
C THR A 37 3.85 2.20 12.34
N LEU A 38 3.92 3.48 11.97
CA LEU A 38 2.94 4.48 12.38
C LEU A 38 1.70 4.41 11.49
N VAL A 39 0.53 4.22 12.10
CA VAL A 39 -0.77 4.24 11.41
C VAL A 39 -1.62 5.42 11.85
N GLY A 40 -2.41 5.98 10.93
CA GLY A 40 -3.31 7.11 11.19
C GLY A 40 -4.71 6.86 10.60
N THR A 41 -5.75 7.19 11.36
CA THR A 41 -7.15 7.03 10.92
C THR A 41 -8.07 7.91 11.76
N ALA A 42 -9.13 8.44 11.13
CA ALA A 42 -10.21 9.15 11.84
C ALA A 42 -11.24 8.19 12.47
N ARG A 43 -11.17 6.90 12.17
CA ARG A 43 -12.11 5.87 12.66
C ARG A 43 -11.44 4.94 13.67
N PRO A 44 -11.89 4.91 14.94
CA PRO A 44 -11.35 4.01 15.96
C PRO A 44 -11.45 2.52 15.61
N SER A 45 -12.44 2.11 14.82
CA SER A 45 -12.57 0.74 14.32
C SER A 45 -11.35 0.28 13.53
N ASN A 46 -10.73 1.19 12.76
CA ASN A 46 -9.57 0.85 11.94
C ASN A 46 -8.32 0.65 12.81
N ILE A 47 -8.20 1.30 13.97
CA ILE A 47 -7.12 1.01 14.93
C ILE A 47 -7.23 -0.43 15.42
N ARG A 48 -8.45 -0.87 15.78
CA ARG A 48 -8.68 -2.26 16.20
C ARG A 48 -8.36 -3.25 15.08
N ALA A 49 -8.77 -2.95 13.84
CA ALA A 49 -8.44 -3.77 12.68
C ALA A 49 -6.92 -3.85 12.46
N ASN A 50 -6.20 -2.73 12.49
CA ASN A 50 -4.74 -2.73 12.31
C ASN A 50 -4.00 -3.55 13.38
N ILE A 51 -4.47 -3.52 14.64
CA ILE A 51 -3.92 -4.36 15.72
C ILE A 51 -4.15 -5.85 15.43
N ALA A 52 -5.34 -6.22 14.98
CA ALA A 52 -5.65 -7.61 14.60
C ALA A 52 -4.79 -8.06 13.42
N TYR A 53 -4.73 -7.25 12.35
CA TYR A 53 -3.93 -7.52 11.15
C TYR A 53 -2.44 -7.73 11.46
N ALA A 54 -1.88 -6.95 12.41
CA ALA A 54 -0.50 -7.07 12.84
C ALA A 54 -0.14 -8.41 13.49
N SER A 55 -1.13 -9.15 13.98
CA SER A 55 -0.95 -10.46 14.63
C SER A 55 -1.18 -11.64 13.69
N GLU A 56 -1.63 -11.38 12.46
CA GLU A 56 -1.90 -12.40 11.45
C GLU A 56 -0.72 -12.56 10.50
N PRO A 57 -0.48 -13.77 9.96
CA PRO A 57 0.59 -13.98 8.99
C PRO A 57 0.33 -13.21 7.70
N LEU A 58 1.42 -12.75 7.06
CA LEU A 58 1.39 -12.12 5.75
C LEU A 58 1.10 -13.16 4.67
N ASN A 59 0.16 -12.85 3.77
CA ASN A 59 -0.03 -13.63 2.55
C ASN A 59 1.02 -13.22 1.51
N GLU A 60 2.13 -13.97 1.46
CA GLU A 60 3.26 -13.68 0.57
C GLU A 60 2.91 -13.81 -0.93
N GLU A 61 2.04 -14.75 -1.29
CA GLU A 61 1.60 -14.93 -2.68
C GLU A 61 0.79 -13.71 -3.13
N LEU A 62 -0.20 -13.30 -2.32
CA LEU A 62 -1.00 -12.12 -2.62
C LEU A 62 -0.15 -10.85 -2.65
N LEU A 63 0.84 -10.73 -1.76
CA LEU A 63 1.79 -9.62 -1.77
C LEU A 63 2.55 -9.56 -3.10
N SER A 64 3.08 -10.69 -3.58
CA SER A 64 3.80 -10.75 -4.85
C SER A 64 2.92 -10.30 -6.02
N GLU A 65 1.70 -10.83 -6.11
CA GLU A 65 0.74 -10.44 -7.16
C GLU A 65 0.42 -8.94 -7.11
N VAL A 66 0.25 -8.37 -5.91
CA VAL A 66 -0.02 -6.93 -5.74
C VAL A 66 1.19 -6.06 -6.12
N LEU A 67 2.40 -6.48 -5.77
CA LEU A 67 3.63 -5.78 -6.15
C LEU A 67 3.83 -5.79 -7.68
N GLU A 68 3.53 -6.89 -8.36
CA GLU A 68 3.53 -6.96 -9.83
C GLU A 68 2.52 -5.99 -10.45
N ILE A 69 1.30 -5.92 -9.90
CA ILE A 69 0.29 -4.95 -10.36
C ILE A 69 0.80 -3.51 -10.19
N LEU A 70 1.49 -3.21 -9.09
CA LEU A 70 1.99 -1.87 -8.77
C LEU A 70 3.31 -1.51 -9.49
N ALA A 71 4.05 -2.48 -10.03
CA ALA A 71 5.35 -2.28 -10.66
C ALA A 71 5.40 -1.15 -11.71
N PRO A 72 4.40 -0.96 -12.60
CA PRO A 72 4.43 0.11 -13.60
C PRO A 72 4.36 1.53 -13.02
N ILE A 73 4.00 1.67 -11.75
CA ILE A 73 3.88 2.96 -11.06
C ILE A 73 4.83 3.07 -9.87
N HIS A 74 5.75 2.11 -9.73
CA HIS A 74 6.75 2.13 -8.67
C HIS A 74 7.59 3.40 -8.77
N ASN A 75 7.84 4.04 -7.62
CA ASN A 75 8.52 5.35 -7.52
C ASN A 75 7.85 6.52 -8.26
N LEU A 76 6.58 6.41 -8.66
CA LEU A 76 5.80 7.53 -9.18
C LEU A 76 4.97 8.19 -8.07
N THR A 77 5.13 9.50 -7.90
CA THR A 77 4.33 10.27 -6.95
C THR A 77 2.96 10.62 -7.53
N PHE A 78 1.88 10.35 -6.79
CA PHE A 78 0.56 10.87 -7.13
C PHE A 78 0.45 12.36 -6.77
N THR A 79 0.73 13.25 -7.72
CA THR A 79 0.79 14.67 -7.42
C THR A 79 -0.60 15.33 -7.34
N ARG A 80 -0.84 16.07 -6.26
CA ARG A 80 -1.94 17.04 -6.12
C ARG A 80 -1.38 18.41 -5.78
N GLY A 81 -2.14 19.47 -6.05
CA GLY A 81 -1.76 20.84 -5.71
C GLY A 81 -1.04 21.58 -6.85
N ARG A 82 -0.43 22.71 -6.48
CA ARG A 82 0.18 23.66 -7.42
C ARG A 82 1.43 23.07 -8.07
N THR A 83 1.69 23.42 -9.31
CA THR A 83 2.75 22.85 -10.16
C THR A 83 4.15 23.09 -9.60
N GLU A 84 4.36 24.21 -8.91
CA GLU A 84 5.62 24.62 -8.30
C GLU A 84 6.04 23.79 -7.07
N HIS A 85 5.13 22.99 -6.51
CA HIS A 85 5.41 22.08 -5.38
C HIS A 85 5.53 20.62 -5.80
N ARG A 86 5.48 20.36 -7.10
CA ARG A 86 5.59 19.00 -7.62
C ARG A 86 7.05 18.59 -7.62
N ASP A 87 7.30 17.33 -7.31
CA ASP A 87 8.60 16.73 -7.59
C ASP A 87 8.92 16.97 -9.08
N PRO A 88 10.17 17.34 -9.42
CA PRO A 88 10.57 17.46 -10.82
C PRO A 88 10.25 16.14 -11.53
N GLU A 89 9.81 16.21 -12.79
CA GLU A 89 9.54 15.01 -13.58
C GLU A 89 10.81 14.17 -13.60
N THR A 90 10.83 13.11 -12.79
CA THR A 90 11.95 12.19 -12.73
C THR A 90 12.04 11.56 -14.11
N ASN A 91 13.13 11.84 -14.83
CA ASN A 91 13.49 11.17 -16.08
C ASN A 91 13.61 9.66 -15.82
N LEU A 92 12.49 8.95 -15.88
CA LEU A 92 12.45 7.51 -16.06
C LEU A 92 12.60 7.29 -17.56
N GLY A 93 13.85 7.12 -17.98
CA GLY A 93 14.18 6.62 -19.31
C GLY A 93 13.69 5.19 -19.54
#